data_AF-A0AAW6VS83-F1
#
_entry.id   AF-A0AAW6VS83-F1
#
_cell.length_a   1.000
_cell.length_b   1.000
_cell.length_c   1.000
_cell.angle_alpha   90.00
_cell.angle_beta   90.00
_cell.angle_gamma   90.00
#
_symmetry.space_group_name_H-M   'P 1'
#
loop_
_entity.id
_entity.type
_entity.pdbx_description
1 polymer ?
#
loop_
_entity_poly.entity_id
_entity_poly.type
_entity_poly.pdbx_seq_one_letter_code
_entity_poly.pdbx_strand_id
1 'polypeptide(L)'
;METLFKFSVIRRFLNKIYKKIGIKYSGAHILRHTFAKSMIAKNVNIVTVKELLGHANIQTTMIYTNPNQKEVQKAYLNAIK
;
A
#
# COMPACT_ATOMS: atom_id res chain seq x y z
N MET A 1 21.35 -15.57 -16.26
CA MET A 1 21.41 -14.24 -15.61
C MET A 1 21.12 -14.45 -14.14
N GLU A 2 22.16 -14.65 -13.33
CA GLU A 2 22.00 -14.92 -11.90
C GLU A 2 21.30 -13.75 -11.21
N THR A 3 20.36 -14.06 -10.34
CA THR A 3 19.55 -13.09 -9.59
C THR A 3 20.44 -12.33 -8.60
N LEU A 4 20.92 -11.16 -9.02
CA LEU A 4 21.72 -10.21 -8.22
C LEU A 4 21.03 -9.68 -6.95
N PHE A 5 19.78 -10.07 -6.66
CA PHE A 5 19.03 -9.64 -5.48
C PHE A 5 18.23 -10.78 -4.85
N LYS A 6 18.83 -11.45 -3.87
CA LYS A 6 18.09 -12.39 -3.00
C LYS A 6 17.14 -11.61 -2.09
N PHE A 7 15.86 -12.00 -2.04
CA PHE A 7 14.86 -11.39 -1.15
C PHE A 7 15.29 -11.30 0.32
N SER A 8 16.06 -12.30 0.79
CA SER A 8 16.62 -12.32 2.15
C SER A 8 17.61 -11.18 2.41
N VAL A 9 18.39 -10.76 1.40
CA VAL A 9 19.33 -9.64 1.50
C VAL A 9 18.57 -8.33 1.63
N ILE A 10 17.55 -8.10 0.79
CA ILE A 10 16.69 -6.91 0.86
C ILE A 10 15.99 -6.84 2.22
N ARG A 11 15.41 -7.96 2.68
CA ARG A 11 14.73 -8.01 3.98
C ARG A 11 15.67 -7.68 5.13
N ARG A 12 16.90 -8.23 5.14
CA ARG A 12 17.92 -7.92 6.17
C ARG A 12 18.35 -6.46 6.14
N PHE A 13 18.58 -5.91 4.94
CA PHE A 13 18.94 -4.50 4.75
C PHE A 13 17.84 -3.57 5.29
N LEU A 14 16.59 -3.78 4.87
CA LEU A 14 15.45 -2.98 5.33
C LEU A 14 15.26 -3.09 6.85
N ASN A 15 15.36 -4.30 7.41
CA ASN A 15 15.25 -4.48 8.85
C ASN A 15 16.37 -3.76 9.61
N LYS A 16 17.59 -3.70 9.08
CA LYS A 16 18.67 -2.91 9.70
C LYS A 16 18.34 -1.42 9.75
N ILE A 17 17.73 -0.89 8.69
CA ILE A 17 17.25 0.50 8.65
C ILE A 17 16.12 0.70 9.67
N TYR A 18 15.09 -0.15 9.65
CA TYR A 18 13.97 -0.07 10.60
C TYR A 18 14.42 -0.11 12.06
N LYS A 19 15.44 -0.93 12.38
CA LYS A 19 16.06 -0.97 13.73
C LYS A 19 16.61 0.40 14.11
N LYS A 20 17.35 1.03 13.21
CA LYS A 20 18.04 2.30 13.45
C LYS A 20 17.05 3.44 13.69
N ILE A 21 15.88 3.39 13.07
CA ILE A 21 14.85 4.44 13.15
C ILE A 21 13.68 4.09 14.10
N GLY A 22 13.78 2.98 14.85
CA GLY A 22 12.79 2.62 15.86
C GLY A 22 11.45 2.07 15.32
N ILE A 23 11.41 1.57 14.09
CA ILE A 23 10.19 1.01 13.47
C ILE A 23 10.16 -0.52 13.60
N LYS A 24 8.99 -1.09 13.89
CA LYS A 24 8.77 -2.55 13.98
C LYS A 24 9.05 -3.24 12.64
N TYR A 25 9.90 -4.28 12.68
CA TYR A 25 10.38 -5.00 11.50
C TYR A 25 9.27 -5.66 10.70
N SER A 26 9.19 -5.35 9.41
CA SER A 26 8.15 -5.87 8.52
C SER A 26 8.64 -6.10 7.07
N GLY A 27 9.94 -5.91 6.80
CA GLY A 27 10.52 -6.04 5.46
C GLY A 27 9.86 -5.10 4.43
N ALA A 28 9.97 -5.41 3.14
CA ALA A 28 9.46 -4.55 2.07
C ALA A 28 7.93 -4.40 2.06
N HIS A 29 7.20 -5.31 2.70
CA HIS A 29 5.74 -5.32 2.64
C HIS A 29 5.12 -4.08 3.28
N ILE A 30 5.71 -3.53 4.35
CA ILE A 30 5.22 -2.29 4.97
C ILE A 30 5.34 -1.10 4.03
N LEU A 31 6.38 -1.06 3.19
CA LEU A 31 6.55 0.01 2.20
C LEU A 31 5.45 -0.07 1.14
N ARG A 32 5.08 -1.28 0.70
CA ARG A 32 3.91 -1.49 -0.19
C ARG A 32 2.63 -0.98 0.45
N HIS A 33 2.40 -1.27 1.73
CA HIS A 33 1.24 -0.75 2.47
C HIS A 33 1.21 0.78 2.50
N THR A 34 2.33 1.41 2.86
CA THR A 34 2.46 2.87 2.93
C THR A 34 2.22 3.51 1.56
N PHE A 35 2.80 2.96 0.50
CA PHE A 35 2.59 3.43 -0.87
C PHE A 35 1.11 3.38 -1.26
N ALA A 36 0.46 2.23 -1.08
CA ALA A 36 -0.93 2.04 -1.48
C ALA A 36 -1.90 2.93 -0.69
N LYS A 37 -1.72 3.02 0.65
CA LYS A 37 -2.50 3.94 1.48
C LYS A 37 -2.29 5.40 1.08
N SER A 38 -1.05 5.81 0.77
CA SER A 38 -0.76 7.18 0.34
C SER A 38 -1.47 7.54 -0.97
N MET A 39 -1.50 6.61 -1.94
CA MET A 39 -2.19 6.84 -3.21
C MET A 39 -3.71 6.94 -3.01
N ILE A 40 -4.31 6.06 -2.22
CA ILE A 40 -5.74 6.11 -1.91
C ILE A 40 -6.10 7.41 -1.16
N ALA A 41 -5.28 7.82 -0.18
CA ALA A 41 -5.48 9.08 0.54
C ALA A 41 -5.40 10.32 -0.37
N LYS A 42 -4.67 10.23 -1.49
CA LYS A 42 -4.61 11.26 -2.53
C LYS A 42 -5.72 11.12 -3.58
N ASN A 43 -6.76 10.31 -3.31
CA ASN A 43 -7.87 10.03 -4.21
C ASN A 43 -7.46 9.43 -5.56
N VAL A 44 -6.30 8.76 -5.64
CA VAL A 44 -5.93 8.00 -6.83
C VAL A 44 -6.88 6.84 -7.00
N ASN A 45 -7.36 6.61 -8.22
CA ASN A 45 -8.27 5.52 -8.55
C ASN A 45 -7.68 4.16 -8.13
N ILE A 46 -8.46 3.33 -7.43
CA ILE A 46 -8.00 2.05 -6.90
C ILE A 46 -7.55 1.06 -7.98
N VAL A 47 -8.14 1.11 -9.17
CA VAL A 47 -7.72 0.30 -10.33
C VAL A 47 -6.33 0.74 -10.76
N THR A 48 -6.05 2.04 -10.83
CA THR A 48 -4.70 2.57 -11.09
C THR A 48 -3.71 2.11 -10.02
N VAL A 49 -4.09 2.14 -8.74
CA VAL A 49 -3.23 1.63 -7.65
C VAL A 49 -2.96 0.13 -7.81
N LYS A 50 -3.96 -0.67 -8.22
CA LYS A 50 -3.79 -2.10 -8.51
C LYS A 50 -2.79 -2.34 -9.65
N GLU A 51 -2.88 -1.59 -10.73
CA GLU A 51 -1.92 -1.67 -11.84
C GLU A 51 -0.50 -1.28 -11.39
N LEU A 52 -0.35 -0.18 -10.64
CA LEU A 52 0.94 0.26 -10.10
C LEU A 52 1.58 -0.78 -9.15
N LEU A 53 0.77 -1.54 -8.43
CA LEU A 53 1.23 -2.60 -7.53
C LEU A 53 1.44 -3.95 -8.22
N GLY A 54 0.97 -4.11 -9.47
CA GLY A 54 1.00 -5.36 -10.22
C GLY A 54 0.14 -6.47 -9.60
N HIS A 55 -0.96 -6.11 -8.92
CA HIS A 55 -1.85 -7.11 -8.32
C HIS A 55 -2.76 -7.74 -9.39
N ALA A 56 -2.77 -9.06 -9.51
CA ALA A 56 -3.66 -9.74 -10.46
C ALA A 56 -5.16 -9.56 -10.12
N ASN A 57 -5.49 -9.51 -8.82
CA ASN A 57 -6.85 -9.38 -8.32
C ASN A 57 -7.03 -8.03 -7.59
N ILE A 58 -8.08 -7.28 -7.94
CA ILE A 58 -8.42 -6.01 -7.29
C ILE A 58 -8.73 -6.17 -5.80
N GLN A 59 -9.24 -7.33 -5.36
CA GLN A 59 -9.50 -7.62 -3.95
C GLN A 59 -8.23 -7.49 -3.08
N THR A 60 -7.06 -7.83 -3.63
CA THR A 60 -5.78 -7.66 -2.93
C THR A 60 -5.45 -6.19 -2.68
N THR A 61 -5.88 -5.27 -3.54
CA THR A 61 -5.70 -3.83 -3.38
C THR A 61 -6.80 -3.22 -2.50
N MET A 62 -8.01 -3.78 -2.52
CA MET A 62 -9.14 -3.31 -1.70
C MET A 62 -8.90 -3.40 -0.19
N ILE A 63 -7.92 -4.21 0.26
CA ILE A 63 -7.52 -4.22 1.68
C ILE A 63 -6.98 -2.85 2.17
N TYR A 64 -6.68 -1.93 1.25
CA TYR A 64 -6.23 -0.57 1.57
C TYR A 64 -7.36 0.47 1.57
N THR A 65 -8.56 0.08 1.14
CA THR A 65 -9.76 0.91 1.25
C THR A 65 -10.51 0.52 2.51
N ASN A 66 -10.59 1.42 3.49
CA ASN A 66 -11.45 1.29 4.67
C ASN A 66 -12.40 2.49 4.74
N PRO A 67 -13.36 2.61 3.80
CA PRO A 67 -14.36 3.67 3.90
C PRO A 67 -15.23 3.40 5.12
N ASN A 68 -15.32 4.37 6.02
CA ASN A 68 -16.32 4.31 7.10
C ASN A 68 -17.67 4.83 6.58
N GLN A 69 -18.78 4.48 7.27
CA GLN A 69 -20.13 4.88 6.84
C GLN A 69 -20.29 6.39 6.64
N LYS A 70 -19.61 7.22 7.44
CA LYS A 70 -19.66 8.68 7.33
C LYS A 70 -19.02 9.16 6.03
N GLU A 71 -17.91 8.55 5.61
CA GLU A 71 -17.24 8.86 4.35
C GLU A 71 -18.10 8.46 3.15
N VAL A 72 -18.76 7.30 3.21
CA VAL A 72 -19.70 6.86 2.17
C VAL A 72 -20.87 7.82 2.05
N GLN A 73 -21.48 8.21 3.18
CA GLN A 73 -22.60 9.15 3.18
C GLN A 73 -22.19 10.53 2.64
N LYS A 74 -21.01 11.02 3.04
CA LYS A 74 -20.46 12.29 2.53
C LYS A 74 -20.21 12.22 1.01
N ALA A 75 -19.66 11.11 0.52
CA ALA A 75 -19.43 10.91 -0.90
C ALA A 75 -20.74 10.92 -1.71
N TYR A 76 -21.78 10.24 -1.21
CA TYR A 76 -23.11 10.26 -1.82
C TYR A 76 -23.69 11.68 -1.87
N LEU A 77 -23.71 12.39 -0.74
CA LEU A 77 -24.24 13.75 -0.65
C LEU A 77 -23.50 14.74 -1.55
N ASN A 78 -22.19 14.57 -1.72
CA ASN A 78 -21.40 15.40 -2.63
C ASN A 78 -21.67 15.09 -4.11
N ALA A 79 -22.05 13.85 -4.45
CA ALA A 79 -22.31 13.45 -5.83
C ALA A 79 -23.68 13.91 -6.36
N ILE A 80 -24.62 14.20 -5.45
CA ILE A 80 -25.98 14.66 -5.77
C ILE A 80 -26.18 16.17 -5.56
N LYS A 81 -25.15 16.87 -5.09
CA LYS A 81 -25.12 18.34 -4.99
C LYS A 81 -24.61 18.93 -6.30
#